data_AF-A0A7U3YLA4-F1
#
_entry.id   AF-A0A7U3YLA4-F1
#
_cell.length_a   1.000
_cell.length_b   1.000
_cell.length_c   1.000
_cell.angle_alpha   90.00
_cell.angle_beta   90.00
_cell.angle_gamma   90.00
#
_symmetry.space_group_name_H-M   'P 1'
#
loop_
_entity.id
_entity.type
_entity.pdbx_description
1 polymer ?
#
loop_
_entity_poly.entity_id
_entity_poly.type
_entity_poly.pdbx_seq_one_letter_code
_entity_poly.pdbx_strand_id
1 'polypeptide(L)'
;MGQAQIIYPDRGGEAYLGAARLWRNEQVIAEGVEKFELVHPRAQSFASQLRAWSFFNQAPGQRAVCLEVVRLLDREGQCPSVVDVQGDVEAAWEQNTYRILAKTTLIEHSLNVAEQVVKLLSDNQAWHVIPDTMVAALGHDLGKLKSARGSLYALGEHPLAAGAIISAIPGFKELSRKEDILRAIKMHHKMPEGLLGKTLKKADQQARQQELERWVGVEATEEIKESHEEEAKEKPLQPSSREAVQRVQADIYGETIDSTSSREEIAPPQRMDISSWFDAAGFLAMLKPYINRIEGRRFLAFSMTDGLVYFQVKVLEEVARKQAQDAGCMEIATMAQDDPTMRQVLFSVVQQLRQQHEVIATHLIKATYFGGYFLVTRKFNTKMRGYYTPFHAEAFGSIAEMERAKPDLLRDILSVSPYTGSEQVS
;
A
#
# COMPACT_ATOMS: atom_id res chain seq x y z
N MET A 1 39.04 -52.80 46.88
CA MET A 1 37.70 -52.25 47.18
C MET A 1 37.87 -50.76 47.43
N GLY A 2 37.39 -49.92 46.52
CA GLY A 2 37.38 -48.47 46.69
C GLY A 2 36.16 -47.92 45.97
N GLN A 3 35.17 -47.43 46.71
CA GLN A 3 34.01 -46.73 46.18
C GLN A 3 34.24 -45.23 46.31
N ALA A 4 34.15 -44.53 45.20
CA ALA A 4 34.22 -43.08 45.10
C ALA A 4 32.85 -42.45 45.37
N GLN A 5 32.83 -41.39 46.19
CA GLN A 5 31.69 -40.52 46.42
C GLN A 5 31.66 -39.43 45.32
N ILE A 6 30.52 -39.28 44.65
CA ILE A 6 30.25 -38.21 43.70
C ILE A 6 29.37 -37.16 44.41
N ILE A 7 29.85 -35.92 44.46
CA ILE A 7 29.12 -34.73 44.90
C ILE A 7 28.61 -34.03 43.64
N TYR A 8 27.30 -33.75 43.57
CA TYR A 8 26.70 -32.87 42.57
C TYR A 8 26.65 -31.43 43.13
N PRO A 9 27.09 -30.40 42.38
CA PRO A 9 26.78 -29.02 42.72
C PRO A 9 25.48 -28.53 42.04
N ASP A 10 24.80 -27.71 42.83
CA ASP A 10 23.53 -27.05 42.68
C ASP A 10 23.47 -26.08 41.47
N ARG A 11 22.41 -26.15 40.65
CA ARG A 11 22.13 -25.24 39.53
C ARG A 11 20.97 -24.29 39.90
N GLY A 12 21.25 -23.29 40.73
CA GLY A 12 20.24 -22.30 41.15
C GLY A 12 20.60 -20.82 40.87
N GLY A 13 21.82 -20.50 40.41
CA GLY A 13 22.34 -19.12 40.47
C GLY A 13 22.29 -18.27 39.18
N GLU A 14 22.22 -18.87 37.99
CA GLU A 14 22.51 -18.12 36.76
C GLU A 14 21.31 -17.41 36.12
N ALA A 15 20.08 -17.83 36.40
CA ALA A 15 18.89 -17.24 35.78
C ALA A 15 18.54 -15.84 36.33
N TYR A 16 18.83 -15.57 37.61
CA TYR A 16 18.47 -14.30 38.25
C TYR A 16 19.42 -13.14 37.90
N LEU A 17 20.69 -13.43 37.61
CA LEU A 17 21.70 -12.42 37.27
C LEU A 17 21.53 -11.87 35.84
N GLY A 18 21.05 -12.70 34.91
CA GLY A 18 20.75 -12.28 33.52
C GLY A 18 19.57 -11.33 33.44
N ALA A 19 18.48 -11.64 34.15
CA ALA A 19 17.31 -10.76 34.24
C ALA A 19 17.65 -9.42 34.91
N ALA A 20 18.37 -9.44 36.04
CA ALA A 20 18.72 -8.21 36.76
C ALA A 20 19.68 -7.27 36.00
N ARG A 21 20.43 -7.76 35.00
CA ARG A 21 21.29 -6.95 34.12
C ARG A 21 20.51 -6.32 32.96
N LEU A 22 19.55 -7.04 32.37
CA LEU A 22 18.67 -6.51 31.32
C LEU A 22 17.83 -5.34 31.85
N TRP A 23 17.27 -5.49 33.06
CA TRP A 23 16.46 -4.46 33.70
C TRP A 23 17.28 -3.22 34.10
N ARG A 24 18.55 -3.40 34.50
CA ARG A 24 19.46 -2.29 34.81
C ARG A 24 19.86 -1.49 33.57
N ASN A 25 20.06 -2.15 32.43
CA ASN A 25 20.34 -1.45 31.16
C ASN A 25 19.11 -0.71 30.65
N GLU A 26 17.90 -1.26 30.79
CA GLU A 26 16.66 -0.57 30.42
C GLU A 26 16.41 0.70 31.25
N GLN A 27 16.70 0.68 32.56
CA GLN A 27 16.62 1.86 33.42
C GLN A 27 17.66 2.94 33.05
N VAL A 28 18.91 2.55 32.79
CA VAL A 28 19.98 3.51 32.43
C VAL A 28 19.74 4.14 31.05
N ILE A 29 19.18 3.38 30.10
CA ILE A 29 18.73 3.91 28.81
C ILE A 29 17.55 4.88 29.01
N ALA A 30 16.59 4.55 29.88
CA ALA A 30 15.46 5.44 30.18
C ALA A 30 15.90 6.77 30.83
N GLU A 31 16.87 6.75 31.74
CA GLU A 31 17.39 7.96 32.42
C GLU A 31 18.24 8.87 31.52
N GLY A 32 18.93 8.31 30.51
CA GLY A 32 19.73 9.08 29.56
C GLY A 32 18.92 9.89 28.53
N VAL A 33 17.67 9.50 28.29
CA VAL A 33 16.75 10.09 27.29
C VAL A 33 15.98 11.30 27.86
N GLU A 34 15.95 11.48 29.18
CA GLU A 34 15.13 12.50 29.86
C GLU A 34 15.64 13.95 29.79
N LYS A 35 16.83 14.21 29.22
CA LYS A 35 17.52 15.52 29.33
C LYS A 35 17.60 16.37 28.05
N PHE A 36 16.73 16.14 27.08
CA PHE A 36 16.78 16.89 25.82
C PHE A 36 15.50 17.70 25.60
N GLU A 37 15.67 19.00 25.38
CA GLU A 37 14.60 19.90 24.98
C GLU A 37 14.28 19.67 23.49
N LEU A 38 13.08 19.16 23.22
CA LEU A 38 12.53 19.10 21.86
C LEU A 38 12.09 20.50 21.46
N VAL A 39 12.35 20.91 20.23
CA VAL A 39 12.02 22.26 19.74
C VAL A 39 10.63 22.29 19.10
N HIS A 40 10.23 21.20 18.43
CA HIS A 40 8.95 21.11 17.73
C HIS A 40 7.80 20.91 18.73
N PRO A 41 6.80 21.81 18.77
CA PRO A 41 5.70 21.72 19.74
C PRO A 41 4.94 20.39 19.65
N ARG A 42 4.73 19.88 18.43
CA ARG A 42 4.10 18.57 18.23
C ARG A 42 4.95 17.41 18.75
N ALA A 43 6.28 17.47 18.59
CA ALA A 43 7.18 16.45 19.13
C ALA A 43 7.19 16.45 20.66
N GLN A 44 7.15 17.62 21.30
CA GLN A 44 7.02 17.75 22.76
C GLN A 44 5.73 17.10 23.28
N SER A 45 4.60 17.42 22.63
CA SER A 45 3.29 16.84 22.97
C SER A 45 3.30 15.33 22.79
N PHE A 46 3.78 14.86 21.64
CA PHE A 46 3.84 13.44 21.33
C PHE A 46 4.78 12.66 22.27
N ALA A 47 5.96 13.22 22.61
CA ALA A 47 6.87 12.62 23.59
C ALA A 47 6.24 12.53 24.99
N SER A 48 5.40 13.50 25.36
CA SER A 48 4.62 13.43 26.61
C SER A 48 3.57 12.31 26.56
N GLN A 49 2.91 12.11 25.41
CA GLN A 49 1.99 10.98 25.20
C GLN A 49 2.71 9.62 25.25
N LEU A 50 3.88 9.49 24.61
CA LEU A 50 4.70 8.28 24.66
C LEU A 50 5.05 7.88 26.11
N ARG A 51 5.28 8.85 26.99
CA ARG A 51 5.53 8.61 28.42
C ARG A 51 4.28 8.17 29.18
N ALA A 52 3.11 8.65 28.78
CA ALA A 52 1.83 8.40 29.46
C ALA A 52 1.10 7.13 29.00
N TRP A 53 1.33 6.64 27.78
CA TRP A 53 0.62 5.48 27.24
C TRP A 53 0.95 4.19 27.98
N SER A 54 -0.09 3.54 28.53
CA SER A 54 0.01 2.37 29.39
C SER A 54 0.54 1.11 28.68
N PHE A 55 0.38 1.00 27.37
CA PHE A 55 0.92 -0.14 26.59
C PHE A 55 2.45 -0.17 26.56
N PHE A 56 3.14 0.91 26.96
CA PHE A 56 4.58 0.91 27.16
C PHE A 56 5.04 0.44 28.54
N ASN A 57 4.13 0.22 29.50
CA ASN A 57 4.51 -0.26 30.84
C ASN A 57 5.23 -1.60 30.80
N GLN A 58 4.90 -2.45 29.82
CA GLN A 58 5.54 -3.75 29.59
C GLN A 58 6.57 -3.71 28.46
N ALA A 59 6.83 -2.53 27.88
CA ALA A 59 7.72 -2.34 26.73
C ALA A 59 8.58 -1.06 26.88
N PRO A 60 9.32 -0.90 28.00
CA PRO A 60 10.11 0.31 28.27
C PRO A 60 11.21 0.55 27.23
N GLY A 61 11.81 -0.51 26.69
CA GLY A 61 12.80 -0.43 25.61
C GLY A 61 12.25 0.21 24.34
N GLN A 62 11.09 -0.24 23.86
CA GLN A 62 10.41 0.34 22.70
C GLN A 62 10.09 1.81 22.93
N ARG A 63 9.62 2.17 24.13
CA ARG A 63 9.36 3.57 24.49
C ARG A 63 10.62 4.44 24.39
N ALA A 64 11.75 3.96 24.92
CA ALA A 64 13.02 4.68 24.87
C ALA A 64 13.50 4.88 23.42
N VAL A 65 13.41 3.84 22.59
CA VAL A 65 13.74 3.93 21.16
C VAL A 65 12.82 4.94 20.45
N CYS A 66 11.51 4.91 20.70
CA CYS A 66 10.57 5.87 20.12
C CYS A 66 10.95 7.31 20.48
N LEU A 67 11.35 7.58 21.73
CA LEU A 67 11.78 8.91 22.16
C LEU A 67 13.06 9.37 21.44
N GLU A 68 14.04 8.49 21.25
CA GLU A 68 15.26 8.80 20.49
C GLU A 68 14.96 9.05 19.00
N VAL A 69 14.04 8.29 18.40
CA VAL A 69 13.59 8.54 17.02
C VAL A 69 12.87 9.87 16.90
N VAL A 70 11.97 10.20 17.83
CA VAL A 70 11.29 11.52 17.87
C VAL A 70 12.30 12.65 18.01
N ARG A 71 13.34 12.47 18.84
CA ARG A 71 14.42 13.44 18.98
C ARG A 71 15.23 13.62 17.69
N LEU A 72 15.50 12.54 16.95
CA LEU A 72 16.15 12.63 15.65
C LEU A 72 15.28 13.38 14.63
N LEU A 73 13.99 13.06 14.58
CA LEU A 73 13.00 13.74 13.73
C LEU A 73 12.84 15.22 14.10
N ASP A 74 12.88 15.57 15.39
CA ASP A 74 12.85 16.96 15.87
C ASP A 74 14.02 17.79 15.32
N ARG A 75 15.21 17.19 15.27
CA ARG A 75 16.43 17.84 14.80
C ARG A 75 16.52 17.96 13.28
N GLU A 76 16.08 16.96 12.55
CA GLU A 76 16.38 16.84 11.10
C GLU A 76 15.14 16.66 10.21
N GLY A 77 13.99 16.35 10.79
CA GLY A 77 12.74 15.99 10.09
C GLY A 77 11.93 17.17 9.55
N GLN A 78 12.48 18.38 9.52
CA GLN A 78 11.88 19.56 8.88
C GLN A 78 11.93 19.49 7.33
N CYS A 79 12.58 18.48 6.77
CA CYS A 79 12.51 18.22 5.34
C CYS A 79 11.11 17.71 4.94
N PRO A 80 10.73 17.85 3.65
CA PRO A 80 9.53 17.22 3.12
C PRO A 80 9.49 15.71 3.42
N SER A 81 8.29 15.18 3.67
CA SER A 81 8.04 13.75 3.89
C SER A 81 8.04 12.91 2.60
N VAL A 82 8.16 13.55 1.44
CA VAL A 82 8.21 12.96 0.10
C VAL A 82 9.47 13.45 -0.59
N VAL A 83 10.09 12.60 -1.41
CA VAL A 83 11.30 12.95 -2.15
C VAL A 83 11.15 12.56 -3.62
N ASP A 84 11.48 13.50 -4.51
CA ASP A 84 11.50 13.25 -5.96
C ASP A 84 12.86 12.65 -6.35
N VAL A 85 13.03 11.36 -6.08
CA VAL A 85 14.22 10.59 -6.46
C VAL A 85 13.82 9.43 -7.37
N GLN A 86 14.51 9.30 -8.51
CA GLN A 86 14.33 8.21 -9.45
C GLN A 86 14.49 6.83 -8.74
N GLY A 87 13.42 6.03 -8.73
CA GLY A 87 13.36 4.72 -8.05
C GLY A 87 12.53 4.69 -6.77
N ASP A 88 12.17 5.86 -6.21
CA ASP A 88 11.22 5.94 -5.10
C ASP A 88 9.79 5.77 -5.60
N VAL A 89 8.94 5.11 -4.81
CA VAL A 89 7.51 4.91 -5.14
C VAL A 89 6.76 6.24 -5.18
N GLU A 90 7.23 7.23 -4.43
CA GLU A 90 6.64 8.57 -4.34
C GLU A 90 7.03 9.47 -5.51
N ALA A 91 8.12 9.16 -6.22
CA ALA A 91 8.52 9.88 -7.44
C ALA A 91 7.60 9.56 -8.63
N ALA A 92 6.79 8.50 -8.54
CA ALA A 92 5.77 8.17 -9.54
C ALA A 92 4.44 8.92 -9.33
N TRP A 93 4.32 9.73 -8.27
CA TRP A 93 3.10 10.48 -7.99
C TRP A 93 2.93 11.67 -8.92
N GLU A 94 1.68 12.09 -9.13
CA GLU A 94 1.41 13.30 -9.86
C GLU A 94 2.12 14.51 -9.25
N GLN A 95 2.55 15.42 -10.11
CA GLN A 95 3.27 16.61 -9.67
C GLN A 95 2.45 17.48 -8.70
N ASN A 96 1.12 17.42 -8.75
CA ASN A 96 0.25 18.11 -7.80
C ASN A 96 0.18 17.39 -6.44
N THR A 97 -0.03 16.07 -6.44
CA THR A 97 0.04 15.19 -5.26
C THR A 97 1.35 15.40 -4.49
N TYR A 98 2.46 15.33 -5.22
CA TYR A 98 3.79 15.53 -4.68
C TYR A 98 3.93 16.92 -4.03
N ARG A 99 3.50 17.99 -4.73
CA ARG A 99 3.58 19.37 -4.21
C ARG A 99 2.76 19.56 -2.92
N ILE A 100 1.56 18.99 -2.85
CA ILE A 100 0.70 19.08 -1.68
C ILE A 100 1.33 18.32 -0.50
N LEU A 101 1.77 17.09 -0.70
CA LEU A 101 2.37 16.28 0.36
C LEU A 101 3.75 16.76 0.78
N ALA A 102 4.49 17.42 -0.11
CA ALA A 102 5.76 18.07 0.23
C ALA A 102 5.60 19.18 1.28
N LYS A 103 4.38 19.71 1.48
CA LYS A 103 4.07 20.66 2.57
C LYS A 103 4.08 19.98 3.95
N THR A 104 3.86 18.66 4.02
CA THR A 104 4.00 17.89 5.25
C THR A 104 5.46 17.52 5.46
N THR A 105 6.02 17.94 6.59
CA THR A 105 7.39 17.60 6.98
C THR A 105 7.49 16.14 7.41
N LEU A 106 8.69 15.57 7.33
CA LEU A 106 8.95 14.18 7.71
C LEU A 106 8.58 13.91 9.18
N ILE A 107 8.88 14.85 10.09
CA ILE A 107 8.47 14.72 11.49
C ILE A 107 6.94 14.65 11.63
N GLU A 108 6.21 15.54 10.96
CA GLU A 108 4.76 15.56 11.03
C GLU A 108 4.16 14.27 10.48
N HIS A 109 4.70 13.77 9.36
CA HIS A 109 4.26 12.53 8.75
C HIS A 109 4.51 11.32 9.66
N SER A 110 5.73 11.15 10.18
CA SER A 110 6.06 10.06 11.11
C SER A 110 5.16 10.07 12.36
N LEU A 111 4.82 11.25 12.89
CA LEU A 111 3.89 11.38 14.02
C LEU A 111 2.44 11.04 13.63
N ASN A 112 1.99 11.44 12.44
CA ASN A 112 0.67 11.04 11.92
C ASN A 112 0.56 9.51 11.78
N VAL A 113 1.58 8.86 11.19
CA VAL A 113 1.62 7.39 11.03
C VAL A 113 1.52 6.71 12.39
N ALA A 114 2.28 7.19 13.36
CA ALA A 114 2.31 6.69 14.72
C ALA A 114 0.93 6.81 15.42
N GLU A 115 0.22 7.92 15.25
CA GLU A 115 -1.15 8.09 15.76
C GLU A 115 -2.14 7.12 15.09
N GLN A 116 -2.03 6.89 13.78
CA GLN A 116 -2.86 5.90 13.06
C GLN A 116 -2.59 4.46 13.52
N VAL A 117 -1.34 4.12 13.86
CA VAL A 117 -1.02 2.82 14.47
C VAL A 117 -1.78 2.61 15.78
N VAL A 118 -1.79 3.60 16.67
CA VAL A 118 -2.51 3.52 17.94
C VAL A 118 -3.99 3.32 17.68
N LYS A 119 -4.59 4.10 16.77
CA LYS A 119 -6.00 3.98 16.40
C LYS A 119 -6.33 2.59 15.86
N LEU A 120 -5.62 2.13 14.83
CA LEU A 120 -5.88 0.86 14.16
C LEU A 120 -5.77 -0.34 15.11
N LEU A 121 -4.73 -0.39 15.95
CA LEU A 121 -4.51 -1.51 16.85
C LEU A 121 -5.43 -1.44 18.08
N SER A 122 -5.81 -0.24 18.53
CA SER A 122 -6.78 -0.08 19.61
C SER A 122 -8.17 -0.56 19.18
N ASP A 123 -8.62 -0.15 17.98
CA ASP A 123 -9.90 -0.54 17.40
C ASP A 123 -10.01 -2.06 17.20
N ASN A 124 -8.87 -2.72 16.95
CA ASN A 124 -8.80 -4.18 16.78
C ASN A 124 -8.38 -4.93 18.06
N GLN A 125 -8.38 -4.27 19.23
CA GLN A 125 -8.00 -4.86 20.52
C GLN A 125 -6.60 -5.52 20.54
N ALA A 126 -5.70 -5.09 19.65
CA ALA A 126 -4.35 -5.64 19.45
C ALA A 126 -3.27 -4.78 20.15
N TRP A 127 -3.54 -4.35 21.38
CA TRP A 127 -2.75 -3.31 22.07
C TRP A 127 -1.30 -3.72 22.34
N HIS A 128 -1.08 -5.03 22.52
CA HIS A 128 0.23 -5.64 22.73
C HIS A 128 1.19 -5.48 21.53
N VAL A 129 0.68 -5.18 20.33
CA VAL A 129 1.48 -5.00 19.11
C VAL A 129 1.86 -3.53 18.90
N ILE A 130 1.23 -2.60 19.63
CA ILE A 130 1.44 -1.16 19.50
C ILE A 130 2.91 -0.78 19.74
N PRO A 131 3.60 -1.24 20.81
CA PRO A 131 4.98 -0.82 21.06
C PRO A 131 5.94 -1.11 19.90
N ASP A 132 5.90 -2.31 19.33
CA ASP A 132 6.78 -2.69 18.23
C ASP A 132 6.41 -1.94 16.93
N THR A 133 5.11 -1.78 16.68
CA THR A 133 4.62 -1.09 15.47
C THR A 133 4.89 0.41 15.55
N MET A 134 4.90 0.98 16.76
CA MET A 134 5.25 2.38 16.99
C MET A 134 6.71 2.67 16.62
N VAL A 135 7.64 1.79 17.01
CA VAL A 135 9.05 1.91 16.61
C VAL A 135 9.17 1.85 15.09
N ALA A 136 8.44 0.94 14.45
CA ALA A 136 8.42 0.82 12.99
C ALA A 136 7.83 2.07 12.31
N ALA A 137 6.71 2.60 12.80
CA ALA A 137 6.03 3.76 12.27
C ALA A 137 6.87 5.03 12.34
N LEU A 138 7.50 5.30 13.48
CA LEU A 138 8.39 6.45 13.62
C LEU A 138 9.67 6.29 12.78
N GLY A 139 10.12 5.05 12.59
CA GLY A 139 11.40 4.72 11.97
C GLY A 139 11.38 4.50 10.45
N HIS A 140 10.23 4.21 9.83
CA HIS A 140 10.18 3.66 8.47
C HIS A 140 10.76 4.57 7.39
N ASP A 141 10.58 5.88 7.56
CA ASP A 141 10.99 6.91 6.60
C ASP A 141 12.25 7.68 7.01
N LEU A 142 12.98 7.24 8.04
CA LEU A 142 14.23 7.89 8.45
C LEU A 142 15.29 7.94 7.33
N GLY A 143 15.18 7.05 6.33
CA GLY A 143 16.01 7.06 5.14
C GLY A 143 15.87 8.32 4.28
N LYS A 144 14.82 9.14 4.48
CA LYS A 144 14.59 10.41 3.78
C LYS A 144 15.36 11.59 4.40
N LEU A 145 15.95 11.40 5.59
CA LEU A 145 16.71 12.45 6.27
C LEU A 145 17.89 12.94 5.43
N LYS A 146 18.24 14.22 5.58
CA LYS A 146 19.38 14.83 4.87
C LYS A 146 20.70 14.13 5.20
N SER A 147 20.89 13.71 6.45
CA SER A 147 22.06 12.94 6.91
C SER A 147 22.15 11.55 6.27
N ALA A 148 21.04 11.02 5.74
CA ALA A 148 20.96 9.74 5.07
C ALA A 148 21.27 9.80 3.55
N ARG A 149 21.50 11.00 3.00
CA ARG A 149 21.75 11.24 1.57
C ARG A 149 23.10 10.66 1.12
N GLY A 150 23.12 9.35 0.87
CA GLY A 150 24.22 8.59 0.27
C GLY A 150 23.75 7.80 -0.97
N SER A 151 24.51 6.79 -1.39
CA SER A 151 24.21 6.00 -2.60
C SER A 151 22.81 5.35 -2.60
N LEU A 152 22.30 4.93 -1.44
CA LEU A 152 20.98 4.33 -1.30
C LEU A 152 19.84 5.35 -1.44
N TYR A 153 20.05 6.58 -0.97
CA TYR A 153 19.10 7.69 -1.15
C TYR A 153 18.98 8.07 -2.62
N ALA A 154 20.07 8.00 -3.40
CA ALA A 154 20.06 8.33 -4.83
C ALA A 154 19.40 7.27 -5.73
N LEU A 155 19.11 6.08 -5.20
CA LEU A 155 18.49 4.96 -5.90
C LEU A 155 17.00 4.75 -5.51
N GLY A 156 16.43 5.62 -4.66
CA GLY A 156 15.06 5.46 -4.16
C GLY A 156 14.87 4.34 -3.14
N GLU A 157 15.96 3.86 -2.52
CA GLU A 157 15.94 2.74 -1.55
C GLU A 157 15.90 3.25 -0.09
N HIS A 158 15.06 4.25 0.21
CA HIS A 158 14.95 4.76 1.58
C HIS A 158 14.50 3.73 2.63
N PRO A 159 13.72 2.67 2.33
CA PRO A 159 13.42 1.63 3.32
C PRO A 159 14.68 0.92 3.85
N LEU A 160 15.70 0.73 2.99
CA LEU A 160 16.97 0.12 3.39
C LEU A 160 17.82 1.09 4.21
N ALA A 161 17.88 2.36 3.80
CA ALA A 161 18.58 3.42 4.53
C ALA A 161 17.96 3.65 5.93
N ALA A 162 16.63 3.67 6.02
CA ALA A 162 15.89 3.74 7.27
C ALA A 162 16.24 2.57 8.21
N GLY A 163 16.35 1.36 7.65
CA GLY A 163 16.80 0.18 8.38
C GLY A 163 18.21 0.31 8.96
N ALA A 164 19.12 1.00 8.28
CA ALA A 164 20.47 1.27 8.78
C ALA A 164 20.45 2.28 9.93
N ILE A 165 19.67 3.36 9.79
CA ILE A 165 19.56 4.43 10.79
C ILE A 165 18.92 3.92 12.08
N ILE A 166 17.78 3.21 11.99
CA ILE A 166 17.10 2.67 13.17
C ILE A 166 18.00 1.68 13.92
N SER A 167 18.82 0.91 13.20
CA SER A 167 19.78 -0.03 13.79
C SER A 167 20.91 0.65 14.57
N ALA A 168 21.14 1.95 14.32
CA ALA A 168 22.12 2.77 15.04
C ALA A 168 21.52 3.53 16.23
N ILE A 169 20.18 3.54 16.39
CA ILE A 169 19.52 4.18 17.53
C ILE A 169 19.86 3.41 18.83
N PRO A 170 20.29 4.11 19.89
CA PRO A 170 20.54 3.48 21.19
C PRO A 170 19.32 2.71 21.71
N GLY A 171 19.52 1.48 22.20
CA GLY A 171 18.45 0.64 22.72
C GLY A 171 17.72 -0.22 21.67
N PHE A 172 17.89 0.04 20.36
CA PHE A 172 17.20 -0.74 19.33
C PHE A 172 17.70 -2.19 19.24
N LYS A 173 19.01 -2.41 19.37
CA LYS A 173 19.62 -3.75 19.25
C LYS A 173 19.25 -4.67 20.42
N GLU A 174 18.80 -4.08 21.52
CA GLU A 174 18.39 -4.75 22.74
C GLU A 174 16.92 -5.19 22.70
N LEU A 175 16.12 -4.68 21.74
CA LEU A 175 14.71 -5.06 21.60
C LEU A 175 14.57 -6.54 21.19
N SER A 176 13.62 -7.24 21.81
CA SER A 176 13.34 -8.66 21.56
C SER A 176 12.76 -8.94 20.16
N ARG A 177 12.09 -7.96 19.55
CA ARG A 177 11.47 -8.06 18.21
C ARG A 177 12.12 -7.17 17.16
N LYS A 178 13.38 -6.79 17.36
CA LYS A 178 14.13 -5.91 16.45
C LYS A 178 14.15 -6.43 15.01
N GLU A 179 14.20 -7.74 14.77
CA GLU A 179 14.20 -8.32 13.43
C GLU A 179 12.85 -8.14 12.71
N ASP A 180 11.73 -8.28 13.43
CA ASP A 180 10.39 -8.07 12.88
C ASP A 180 10.16 -6.58 12.56
N ILE A 181 10.59 -5.70 13.47
CA ILE A 181 10.52 -4.25 13.29
C ILE A 181 11.37 -3.83 12.09
N LEU A 182 12.62 -4.31 12.02
CA LEU A 182 13.53 -4.00 10.93
C LEU A 182 13.02 -4.54 9.59
N ARG A 183 12.40 -5.72 9.57
CA ARG A 183 11.79 -6.27 8.36
C ARG A 183 10.63 -5.41 7.89
N ALA A 184 9.75 -4.99 8.80
CA ALA A 184 8.63 -4.12 8.43
C ALA A 184 9.11 -2.78 7.87
N ILE A 185 10.14 -2.17 8.47
CA ILE A 185 10.76 -0.95 7.94
C ILE A 185 11.33 -1.20 6.54
N LYS A 186 12.14 -2.24 6.34
CA LYS A 186 12.80 -2.49 5.04
C LYS A 186 11.83 -2.89 3.92
N MET A 187 10.67 -3.44 4.27
CA MET A 187 9.69 -3.98 3.33
C MET A 187 8.44 -3.11 3.20
N HIS A 188 8.40 -1.89 3.77
CA HIS A 188 7.16 -1.11 3.81
C HIS A 188 6.64 -0.68 2.43
N HIS A 189 7.53 -0.56 1.43
CA HIS A 189 7.16 -0.39 0.01
C HIS A 189 6.72 -1.69 -0.70
N LYS A 190 7.09 -2.85 -0.15
CA LYS A 190 6.86 -4.17 -0.74
C LYS A 190 5.60 -4.81 -0.14
N MET A 191 5.38 -6.09 -0.40
CA MET A 191 4.27 -6.82 0.22
C MET A 191 4.54 -6.97 1.73
N PRO A 192 3.68 -6.41 2.61
CA PRO A 192 3.89 -6.48 4.04
C PRO A 192 3.57 -7.88 4.58
N GLU A 193 4.45 -8.38 5.44
CA GLU A 193 4.26 -9.64 6.18
C GLU A 193 3.84 -9.38 7.63
N GLY A 194 3.09 -10.32 8.21
CA GLY A 194 2.68 -10.27 9.61
C GLY A 194 1.72 -9.12 9.95
N LEU A 195 1.26 -9.09 11.19
CA LEU A 195 0.34 -8.04 11.66
C LEU A 195 1.03 -6.67 11.72
N LEU A 196 2.30 -6.63 12.17
CA LEU A 196 3.08 -5.40 12.31
C LEU A 196 3.29 -4.71 10.96
N GLY A 197 3.80 -5.41 9.95
CA GLY A 197 4.04 -4.84 8.62
C GLY A 197 2.74 -4.39 7.93
N LYS A 198 1.66 -5.18 8.06
CA LYS A 198 0.35 -4.81 7.50
C LYS A 198 -0.25 -3.58 8.18
N THR A 199 -0.08 -3.46 9.49
CA THR A 199 -0.54 -2.30 10.26
C THR A 199 0.28 -1.07 9.91
N LEU A 200 1.61 -1.20 9.82
CA LEU A 200 2.48 -0.10 9.41
C LEU A 200 2.07 0.44 8.04
N LYS A 201 1.92 -0.44 7.05
CA LYS A 201 1.45 -0.02 5.72
C LYS A 201 0.12 0.70 5.81
N LYS A 202 -0.89 0.10 6.44
CA LYS A 202 -2.21 0.74 6.56
C LYS A 202 -2.18 2.08 7.33
N ALA A 203 -1.34 2.21 8.35
CA ALA A 203 -1.22 3.42 9.15
C ALA A 203 -0.56 4.56 8.36
N ASP A 204 0.52 4.26 7.63
CA ASP A 204 1.15 5.19 6.69
C ASP A 204 0.12 5.65 5.65
N GLN A 205 -0.65 4.68 5.14
CA GLN A 205 -1.71 5.00 4.21
C GLN A 205 -2.76 5.96 4.83
N GLN A 206 -3.24 5.71 6.03
CA GLN A 206 -4.21 6.61 6.66
C GLN A 206 -3.65 7.99 7.01
N ALA A 207 -2.36 8.08 7.33
CA ALA A 207 -1.68 9.33 7.64
C ALA A 207 -1.59 10.23 6.40
N ARG A 208 -1.13 9.66 5.28
CA ARG A 208 -1.10 10.35 3.99
C ARG A 208 -2.49 10.87 3.60
N GLN A 209 -3.54 10.12 3.93
CA GLN A 209 -4.91 10.49 3.58
C GLN A 209 -5.33 11.75 4.33
N GLN A 210 -5.08 11.74 5.64
CA GLN A 210 -5.34 12.85 6.52
C GLN A 210 -4.53 14.10 6.14
N GLU A 211 -3.28 13.93 5.70
CA GLU A 211 -2.41 15.03 5.26
C GLU A 211 -2.96 15.74 4.02
N LEU A 212 -3.40 14.98 3.02
CA LEU A 212 -4.05 15.53 1.82
C LEU A 212 -5.29 16.31 2.17
N GLU A 213 -6.19 15.72 2.95
CA GLU A 213 -7.44 16.34 3.39
C GLU A 213 -7.18 17.68 4.08
N ARG A 214 -6.15 17.72 4.92
CA ARG A 214 -5.75 18.93 5.63
C ARG A 214 -5.31 20.03 4.67
N TRP A 215 -4.44 19.74 3.71
CA TRP A 215 -3.86 20.77 2.82
C TRP A 215 -4.81 21.23 1.72
N VAL A 216 -5.61 20.32 1.16
CA VAL A 216 -6.66 20.70 0.20
C VAL A 216 -7.74 21.56 0.88
N GLY A 217 -8.05 21.30 2.15
CA GLY A 217 -8.92 22.16 2.95
C GLY A 217 -8.35 23.57 3.18
N VAL A 218 -7.03 23.68 3.39
CA VAL A 218 -6.33 24.97 3.57
C VAL A 218 -6.33 25.79 2.27
N GLU A 219 -5.99 25.17 1.12
CA GLU A 219 -5.99 25.85 -0.19
C GLU A 219 -7.38 26.40 -0.54
N ALA A 220 -8.44 25.62 -0.31
CA ALA A 220 -9.81 26.09 -0.53
C ALA A 220 -10.18 27.30 0.35
N THR A 221 -9.64 27.40 1.57
CA THR A 221 -9.88 28.55 2.45
C THR A 221 -9.01 29.77 2.13
N GLU A 222 -7.83 29.59 1.55
CA GLU A 222 -6.99 30.71 1.10
C GLU A 222 -7.50 31.31 -0.21
N GLU A 223 -7.99 30.49 -1.15
CA GLU A 223 -8.65 30.97 -2.38
C GLU A 223 -9.91 31.79 -2.08
N ILE A 224 -10.69 31.41 -1.06
CA ILE A 224 -11.86 32.18 -0.61
C ILE A 224 -11.42 33.53 -0.01
N LYS A 225 -10.30 33.60 0.70
CA LYS A 225 -9.79 34.86 1.29
C LYS A 225 -9.21 35.80 0.23
N GLU A 226 -8.46 35.29 -0.75
CA GLU A 226 -7.95 36.10 -1.86
C GLU A 226 -9.09 36.61 -2.77
N SER A 227 -10.17 35.84 -2.93
CA SER A 227 -11.35 36.26 -3.71
C SER A 227 -12.19 37.39 -3.08
N HIS A 228 -11.94 37.74 -1.82
CA HIS A 228 -12.62 38.85 -1.14
C HIS A 228 -11.87 40.20 -1.22
N GLU A 229 -10.67 40.25 -1.81
CA GLU A 229 -9.91 41.51 -1.99
C GLU A 229 -9.78 42.00 -3.45
N GLU A 230 -10.15 41.20 -4.47
CA GLU A 230 -10.21 41.67 -5.86
C GLU A 230 -11.58 41.39 -6.50
N GLU A 231 -12.39 42.43 -6.61
CA GLU A 231 -13.64 42.41 -7.35
C GLU A 231 -13.40 42.42 -8.87
N ALA A 232 -14.15 41.54 -9.55
CA ALA A 232 -14.44 41.51 -10.99
C ALA A 232 -13.34 41.09 -11.98
N LYS A 233 -13.26 39.77 -12.22
CA LYS A 233 -13.27 39.18 -13.58
C LYS A 233 -13.52 37.66 -13.53
N GLU A 234 -14.56 37.22 -14.24
CA GLU A 234 -14.88 35.81 -14.46
C GLU A 234 -13.68 35.01 -15.00
N LYS A 235 -13.32 33.93 -14.30
CA LYS A 235 -12.46 32.85 -14.78
C LYS A 235 -13.00 31.49 -14.32
N PRO A 236 -12.69 30.39 -15.04
CA PRO A 236 -13.46 29.16 -15.01
C PRO A 236 -13.35 28.40 -13.68
N LEU A 237 -14.45 27.74 -13.29
CA LEU A 237 -14.62 27.00 -12.04
C LEU A 237 -13.48 26.01 -11.79
N GLN A 238 -12.78 26.19 -10.67
CA GLN A 238 -11.86 25.22 -10.09
C GLN A 238 -12.63 24.01 -9.50
N PRO A 239 -12.06 22.79 -9.54
CA PRO A 239 -12.69 21.59 -8.99
C PRO A 239 -12.84 21.70 -7.46
N SER A 240 -13.91 21.12 -6.93
CA SER A 240 -14.22 21.20 -5.51
C SER A 240 -13.15 20.47 -4.67
N SER A 241 -12.86 20.99 -3.47
CA SER A 241 -11.87 20.43 -2.53
C SER A 241 -12.02 18.93 -2.24
N ARG A 242 -13.21 18.35 -2.43
CA ARG A 242 -13.43 16.90 -2.31
C ARG A 242 -12.85 16.07 -3.46
N GLU A 243 -12.88 16.59 -4.68
CA GLU A 243 -12.40 15.87 -5.86
C GLU A 243 -10.87 15.85 -5.93
N ALA A 244 -10.23 16.93 -5.46
CA ALA A 244 -8.78 16.99 -5.32
C ALA A 244 -8.28 16.01 -4.25
N VAL A 245 -8.98 15.88 -3.12
CA VAL A 245 -8.63 14.85 -2.12
C VAL A 245 -8.80 13.44 -2.70
N GLN A 246 -9.92 13.15 -3.37
CA GLN A 246 -10.23 11.81 -3.93
C GLN A 246 -9.25 11.36 -5.01
N ARG A 247 -8.81 12.27 -5.89
CA ARG A 247 -7.79 11.97 -6.92
C ARG A 247 -6.41 11.74 -6.36
N VAL A 248 -6.14 12.11 -5.11
CA VAL A 248 -4.81 11.99 -4.52
C VAL A 248 -4.70 10.80 -3.56
N GLN A 249 -5.81 10.36 -2.92
CA GLN A 249 -5.86 9.06 -2.21
C GLN A 249 -5.48 7.88 -3.12
N ALA A 250 -5.74 8.09 -4.40
CA ALA A 250 -5.59 7.24 -5.55
C ALA A 250 -4.13 6.88 -5.88
N ASP A 251 -3.26 7.91 -5.81
CA ASP A 251 -1.83 7.84 -6.14
C ASP A 251 -1.01 7.16 -5.03
N ILE A 252 -1.43 7.31 -3.76
CA ILE A 252 -0.61 6.93 -2.60
C ILE A 252 -0.75 5.44 -2.23
N TYR A 253 -1.92 4.82 -2.41
CA TYR A 253 -2.20 3.52 -1.78
C TYR A 253 -2.14 2.30 -2.67
N GLY A 254 -1.99 2.46 -3.98
CA GLY A 254 -2.05 1.32 -4.89
C GLY A 254 -3.35 0.52 -4.80
N GLU A 255 -4.39 1.01 -4.11
CA GLU A 255 -5.78 0.60 -4.33
C GLU A 255 -6.24 1.30 -5.61
N THR A 256 -5.67 0.86 -6.74
CA THR A 256 -5.84 1.37 -8.11
C THR A 256 -6.92 2.43 -8.27
N ILE A 257 -6.57 3.68 -7.94
CA ILE A 257 -7.10 4.85 -8.60
C ILE A 257 -5.96 5.49 -9.42
N ASP A 258 -5.68 4.90 -10.58
CA ASP A 258 -4.93 5.61 -11.62
C ASP A 258 -5.93 6.59 -12.25
N SER A 259 -5.78 7.87 -11.93
CA SER A 259 -6.39 9.03 -12.59
C SER A 259 -5.66 10.26 -12.07
N THR A 260 -4.42 10.47 -12.46
CA THR A 260 -4.02 11.05 -13.74
C THR A 260 -2.48 11.13 -13.80
N SER A 261 -1.81 10.04 -14.16
CA SER A 261 -0.53 10.19 -14.87
C SER A 261 -0.75 11.21 -15.98
N SER A 262 -0.01 12.32 -15.91
CA SER A 262 0.12 13.25 -17.02
C SER A 262 0.32 12.41 -18.26
N ARG A 263 -0.57 12.65 -19.22
CA ARG A 263 -0.74 12.00 -20.51
C ARG A 263 0.56 12.00 -21.32
N GLU A 264 1.58 11.28 -20.86
CA GLU A 264 2.45 10.58 -21.77
C GLU A 264 1.54 9.54 -22.40
N GLU A 265 1.35 9.67 -23.71
CA GLU A 265 0.87 8.54 -24.49
C GLU A 265 1.78 7.36 -24.15
N ILE A 266 1.34 6.50 -23.22
CA ILE A 266 1.91 5.16 -23.07
C ILE A 266 1.83 4.62 -24.48
N ALA A 267 2.98 4.51 -25.14
CA ALA A 267 3.05 4.04 -26.50
C ALA A 267 2.23 2.76 -26.55
N PRO A 268 1.25 2.64 -27.48
CA PRO A 268 0.34 1.51 -27.50
C PRO A 268 1.18 0.24 -27.44
N PRO A 269 0.88 -0.70 -26.51
CA PRO A 269 1.69 -1.89 -26.31
C PRO A 269 1.97 -2.55 -27.65
N GLN A 270 3.25 -2.72 -27.97
CA GLN A 270 3.64 -3.32 -29.23
C GLN A 270 3.10 -4.75 -29.27
N ARG A 271 2.52 -5.13 -30.40
CA ARG A 271 2.03 -6.51 -30.59
C ARG A 271 3.22 -7.44 -30.49
N MET A 272 3.17 -8.32 -29.50
CA MET A 272 4.09 -9.45 -29.38
C MET A 272 3.51 -10.64 -30.15
N ASP A 273 4.36 -11.42 -30.80
CA ASP A 273 3.95 -12.67 -31.41
C ASP A 273 3.61 -13.69 -30.31
N ILE A 274 2.38 -14.17 -30.33
CA ILE A 274 1.84 -15.17 -29.40
C ILE A 274 1.38 -16.44 -30.13
N SER A 275 1.58 -16.50 -31.45
CA SER A 275 1.05 -17.57 -32.31
C SER A 275 1.61 -18.96 -31.97
N SER A 276 2.79 -19.01 -31.35
CA SER A 276 3.45 -20.25 -30.95
C SER A 276 2.81 -20.98 -29.77
N TRP A 277 2.00 -20.29 -28.96
CA TRP A 277 1.43 -20.86 -27.74
C TRP A 277 -0.05 -20.52 -27.50
N PHE A 278 -0.56 -19.44 -28.08
CA PHE A 278 -1.91 -18.97 -27.80
C PHE A 278 -2.96 -19.68 -28.66
N ASP A 279 -3.87 -20.39 -27.99
CA ASP A 279 -5.08 -20.94 -28.59
C ASP A 279 -6.31 -20.28 -27.95
N ALA A 280 -7.07 -19.54 -28.76
CA ALA A 280 -8.20 -18.76 -28.28
C ALA A 280 -9.32 -19.64 -27.68
N ALA A 281 -9.61 -20.80 -28.29
CA ALA A 281 -10.68 -21.68 -27.81
C ALA A 281 -10.30 -22.31 -26.45
N GLY A 282 -9.07 -22.82 -26.33
CA GLY A 282 -8.52 -23.32 -25.08
C GLY A 282 -8.41 -22.25 -24.00
N PHE A 283 -8.06 -21.01 -24.37
CA PHE A 283 -8.00 -19.88 -23.44
C PHE A 283 -9.37 -19.56 -22.82
N LEU A 284 -10.41 -19.48 -23.64
CA LEU A 284 -11.79 -19.28 -23.18
C LEU A 284 -12.28 -20.44 -22.30
N ALA A 285 -11.94 -21.69 -22.67
CA ALA A 285 -12.25 -22.87 -21.88
C ALA A 285 -11.56 -22.84 -20.49
N MET A 286 -10.33 -22.33 -20.41
CA MET A 286 -9.60 -22.18 -19.15
C MET A 286 -10.09 -21.01 -18.29
N LEU A 287 -10.66 -19.96 -18.88
CA LEU A 287 -11.28 -18.85 -18.14
C LEU A 287 -12.62 -19.23 -17.51
N LYS A 288 -13.41 -20.08 -18.18
CA LYS A 288 -14.77 -20.45 -17.77
C LYS A 288 -14.92 -20.87 -16.29
N PRO A 289 -14.03 -21.67 -15.67
CA PRO A 289 -14.15 -22.09 -14.28
C PRO A 289 -14.01 -20.96 -13.24
N TYR A 290 -13.53 -19.78 -13.65
CA TYR A 290 -13.37 -18.63 -12.76
C TYR A 290 -14.63 -17.77 -12.69
N ILE A 291 -15.58 -17.94 -13.62
CA ILE A 291 -16.81 -17.16 -13.67
C ILE A 291 -17.65 -17.44 -12.43
N ASN A 292 -17.99 -16.38 -11.69
CA ASN A 292 -18.77 -16.45 -10.45
C ASN A 292 -18.16 -17.33 -9.36
N ARG A 293 -16.87 -17.64 -9.43
CA ARG A 293 -16.16 -18.41 -8.42
C ARG A 293 -15.66 -17.50 -7.31
N ILE A 294 -15.88 -17.91 -6.07
CA ILE A 294 -15.40 -17.21 -4.87
C ILE A 294 -14.39 -18.11 -4.16
N GLU A 295 -13.22 -17.56 -3.86
CA GLU A 295 -12.21 -18.17 -3.00
C GLU A 295 -12.03 -17.31 -1.74
N GLY A 296 -12.54 -17.82 -0.61
CA GLY A 296 -12.65 -17.03 0.62
C GLY A 296 -13.65 -15.88 0.47
N ARG A 297 -13.14 -14.65 0.31
CA ARG A 297 -13.95 -13.44 0.03
C ARG A 297 -13.58 -12.77 -1.30
N ARG A 298 -12.72 -13.39 -2.10
CA ARG A 298 -12.22 -12.85 -3.36
C ARG A 298 -12.87 -13.56 -4.54
N PHE A 299 -13.08 -12.81 -5.61
CA PHE A 299 -13.50 -13.33 -6.92
C PHE A 299 -12.59 -12.70 -7.97
N LEU A 300 -12.42 -13.40 -9.10
CA LEU A 300 -11.61 -12.93 -10.22
C LEU A 300 -12.45 -12.62 -11.46
N ALA A 301 -13.67 -13.15 -11.51
CA ALA A 301 -14.61 -12.87 -12.58
C ALA A 301 -16.05 -12.97 -12.08
N PHE A 302 -16.93 -12.19 -12.71
CA PHE A 302 -18.35 -12.26 -12.44
C PHE A 302 -19.15 -11.96 -13.71
N SER A 303 -20.30 -12.60 -13.86
CA SER A 303 -21.24 -12.33 -14.95
C SER A 303 -22.23 -11.23 -14.58
N MET A 304 -22.93 -10.66 -15.55
CA MET A 304 -23.98 -9.66 -15.36
C MET A 304 -25.16 -9.96 -16.28
N THR A 305 -26.37 -9.60 -15.84
CA THR A 305 -27.61 -9.83 -16.61
C THR A 305 -27.70 -9.06 -17.92
N ASP A 306 -26.77 -8.14 -18.18
CA ASP A 306 -26.61 -7.42 -19.45
C ASP A 306 -25.92 -8.26 -20.54
N GLY A 307 -25.60 -9.53 -20.25
CA GLY A 307 -24.98 -10.45 -21.21
C GLY A 307 -23.45 -10.42 -21.19
N LEU A 308 -22.84 -9.79 -20.18
CA LEU A 308 -21.39 -9.65 -20.10
C LEU A 308 -20.79 -10.46 -18.95
N VAL A 309 -19.51 -10.80 -19.11
CA VAL A 309 -18.65 -11.37 -18.07
C VAL A 309 -17.40 -10.51 -17.92
N TYR A 310 -17.17 -10.04 -16.70
CA TYR A 310 -16.06 -9.17 -16.37
C TYR A 310 -14.95 -9.97 -15.70
N PHE A 311 -13.78 -10.04 -16.34
CA PHE A 311 -12.61 -10.72 -15.80
C PHE A 311 -11.54 -9.71 -15.35
N GLN A 312 -10.98 -9.91 -14.16
CA GLN A 312 -9.84 -9.13 -13.67
C GLN A 312 -8.57 -9.51 -14.42
N VAL A 313 -7.63 -8.58 -14.59
CA VAL A 313 -6.34 -8.84 -15.29
C VAL A 313 -5.62 -10.08 -14.76
N LYS A 314 -5.65 -10.28 -13.45
CA LYS A 314 -4.97 -11.39 -12.77
C LYS A 314 -5.33 -12.76 -13.34
N VAL A 315 -6.59 -13.02 -13.67
CA VAL A 315 -6.98 -14.33 -14.22
C VAL A 315 -6.59 -14.49 -15.68
N LEU A 316 -6.58 -13.40 -16.46
CA LEU A 316 -6.07 -13.43 -17.83
C LEU A 316 -4.57 -13.78 -17.82
N GLU A 317 -3.81 -13.21 -16.88
CA GLU A 317 -2.39 -13.52 -16.69
C GLU A 317 -2.19 -14.98 -16.27
N GLU A 318 -2.93 -15.46 -15.27
CA GLU A 318 -2.83 -16.85 -14.80
C GLU A 318 -3.12 -17.85 -15.93
N VAL A 319 -4.16 -17.60 -16.74
CA VAL A 319 -4.50 -18.47 -17.87
C VAL A 319 -3.47 -18.35 -19.00
N ALA A 320 -2.97 -17.15 -19.31
CA ALA A 320 -1.94 -16.95 -20.33
C ALA A 320 -0.65 -17.70 -19.97
N ARG A 321 -0.18 -17.57 -18.73
CA ARG A 321 1.01 -18.28 -18.24
C ARG A 321 0.82 -19.79 -18.30
N LYS A 322 -0.36 -20.28 -17.89
CA LYS A 322 -0.67 -21.70 -17.93
C LYS A 322 -0.67 -22.25 -19.36
N GLN A 323 -1.34 -21.57 -20.29
CA GLN A 323 -1.36 -21.99 -21.69
C GLN A 323 0.03 -21.96 -22.32
N ALA A 324 0.82 -20.93 -22.02
CA ALA A 324 2.20 -20.84 -22.46
C ALA A 324 3.07 -21.97 -21.90
N GLN A 325 2.89 -22.31 -20.62
CA GLN A 325 3.57 -23.43 -19.98
C GLN A 325 3.22 -24.76 -20.65
N ASP A 326 1.92 -25.01 -20.89
CA ASP A 326 1.44 -26.23 -21.54
C ASP A 326 1.97 -26.37 -22.99
N ALA A 327 2.20 -25.23 -23.67
CA ALA A 327 2.81 -25.16 -25.00
C ALA A 327 4.35 -25.17 -24.98
N GLY A 328 4.99 -25.21 -23.80
CA GLY A 328 6.45 -25.17 -23.65
C GLY A 328 7.10 -23.80 -23.85
N CYS A 329 6.32 -22.72 -23.94
CA CYS A 329 6.79 -21.34 -24.06
C CYS A 329 7.18 -20.79 -22.67
N MET A 330 8.36 -21.19 -22.19
CA MET A 330 8.83 -20.84 -20.84
C MET A 330 9.10 -19.36 -20.67
N GLU A 331 9.44 -18.63 -21.74
CA GLU A 331 9.64 -17.17 -21.71
C GLU A 331 8.42 -16.44 -21.13
N ILE A 332 7.20 -16.90 -21.45
CA ILE A 332 5.95 -16.31 -20.94
C ILE A 332 5.54 -16.93 -19.60
N ALA A 333 5.73 -18.24 -19.45
CA ALA A 333 5.36 -18.94 -18.22
C ALA A 333 6.16 -18.44 -16.99
N THR A 334 7.46 -18.15 -17.16
CA THR A 334 8.38 -17.80 -16.06
C THR A 334 8.67 -16.31 -15.94
N MET A 335 7.99 -15.44 -16.71
CA MET A 335 8.16 -13.99 -16.59
C MET A 335 8.03 -13.56 -15.12
N ALA A 336 8.85 -12.60 -14.71
CA ALA A 336 8.80 -12.08 -13.35
C ALA A 336 7.39 -11.55 -13.00
N GLN A 337 7.08 -11.53 -11.71
CA GLN A 337 5.91 -10.80 -11.23
C GLN A 337 6.08 -9.31 -11.57
N ASP A 338 5.04 -8.69 -12.10
CA ASP A 338 5.00 -7.28 -12.56
C ASP A 338 5.89 -6.94 -13.77
N ASP A 339 6.29 -7.94 -14.56
CA ASP A 339 7.04 -7.70 -15.80
C ASP A 339 6.23 -6.82 -16.78
N PRO A 340 6.75 -5.65 -17.22
CA PRO A 340 6.03 -4.76 -18.12
C PRO A 340 5.68 -5.41 -19.47
N THR A 341 6.43 -6.42 -19.90
CA THR A 341 6.16 -7.15 -21.14
C THR A 341 4.94 -8.07 -21.02
N MET A 342 4.50 -8.45 -19.81
CA MET A 342 3.22 -9.17 -19.62
C MET A 342 2.02 -8.34 -20.08
N ARG A 343 2.09 -7.00 -19.99
CA ARG A 343 1.03 -6.14 -20.56
C ARG A 343 0.95 -6.25 -22.08
N GLN A 344 2.08 -6.46 -22.75
CA GLN A 344 2.13 -6.68 -24.20
C GLN A 344 1.55 -8.05 -24.57
N VAL A 345 1.86 -9.09 -23.76
CA VAL A 345 1.25 -10.43 -23.88
C VAL A 345 -0.27 -10.35 -23.81
N LEU A 346 -0.80 -9.75 -22.74
CA LEU A 346 -2.25 -9.63 -22.52
C LEU A 346 -2.92 -8.76 -23.59
N PHE A 347 -2.22 -7.72 -24.06
CA PHE A 347 -2.67 -6.94 -25.19
C PHE A 347 -2.78 -7.77 -26.46
N SER A 348 -1.75 -8.53 -26.83
CA SER A 348 -1.79 -9.43 -27.99
C SER A 348 -2.91 -10.47 -27.88
N VAL A 349 -3.10 -11.07 -26.69
CA VAL A 349 -4.19 -12.02 -26.41
C VAL A 349 -5.55 -11.38 -26.69
N VAL A 350 -5.84 -10.22 -26.11
CA VAL A 350 -7.13 -9.55 -26.30
C VAL A 350 -7.31 -9.05 -27.74
N GLN A 351 -6.23 -8.62 -28.42
CA GLN A 351 -6.29 -8.29 -29.84
C GLN A 351 -6.66 -9.49 -30.70
N GLN A 352 -6.13 -10.67 -30.39
CA GLN A 352 -6.47 -11.90 -31.11
C GLN A 352 -7.92 -12.32 -30.84
N LEU A 353 -8.38 -12.21 -29.59
CA LEU A 353 -9.77 -12.47 -29.22
C LEU A 353 -10.76 -11.47 -29.85
N ARG A 354 -10.34 -10.23 -30.13
CA ARG A 354 -11.16 -9.25 -30.86
C ARG A 354 -11.37 -9.60 -32.33
N GLN A 355 -10.43 -10.33 -32.94
CA GLN A 355 -10.58 -10.79 -34.33
C GLN A 355 -11.61 -11.92 -34.42
N GLN A 356 -11.79 -12.68 -33.35
CA GLN A 356 -12.90 -13.61 -33.22
C GLN A 356 -14.15 -12.79 -32.90
N HIS A 357 -15.04 -12.68 -33.90
CA HIS A 357 -16.27 -11.90 -33.77
C HIS A 357 -17.00 -12.22 -32.45
N GLU A 358 -17.42 -11.17 -31.76
CA GLU A 358 -18.32 -11.21 -30.60
C GLU A 358 -17.75 -11.77 -29.28
N VAL A 359 -16.43 -12.02 -29.14
CA VAL A 359 -15.89 -12.49 -27.85
C VAL A 359 -15.69 -11.35 -26.84
N ILE A 360 -15.17 -10.22 -27.29
CA ILE A 360 -14.83 -9.05 -26.45
C ILE A 360 -15.85 -7.94 -26.69
N ALA A 361 -16.36 -7.33 -25.62
CA ALA A 361 -17.24 -6.17 -25.71
C ALA A 361 -16.45 -4.90 -26.08
N THR A 362 -16.05 -4.80 -27.35
CA THR A 362 -15.18 -3.74 -27.89
C THR A 362 -15.74 -2.33 -27.76
N HIS A 363 -17.05 -2.18 -27.59
CA HIS A 363 -17.69 -0.88 -27.37
C HIS A 363 -17.44 -0.31 -25.97
N LEU A 364 -17.03 -1.14 -25.00
CA LEU A 364 -16.78 -0.73 -23.61
C LEU A 364 -15.30 -0.42 -23.32
N ILE A 365 -14.39 -0.86 -24.19
CA ILE A 365 -12.94 -0.71 -24.01
C ILE A 365 -12.27 -0.23 -25.30
N LYS A 366 -11.37 0.73 -25.19
CA LYS A 366 -10.66 1.30 -26.35
C LYS A 366 -9.81 0.25 -27.08
N ALA A 367 -9.68 0.40 -28.40
CA ALA A 367 -8.92 -0.53 -29.26
C ALA A 367 -7.42 -0.66 -28.87
N THR A 368 -6.84 0.35 -28.24
CA THR A 368 -5.44 0.33 -27.78
C THR A 368 -5.23 -0.29 -26.39
N TYR A 369 -6.30 -0.77 -25.74
CA TYR A 369 -6.25 -1.37 -24.40
C TYR A 369 -6.80 -2.80 -24.43
N PHE A 370 -6.44 -3.60 -23.44
CA PHE A 370 -6.94 -4.97 -23.25
C PHE A 370 -8.03 -5.08 -22.16
N GLY A 371 -8.34 -3.98 -21.49
CA GLY A 371 -9.44 -3.85 -20.54
C GLY A 371 -9.78 -2.39 -20.29
N GLY A 372 -10.60 -2.13 -19.28
CA GLY A 372 -10.98 -0.79 -18.87
C GLY A 372 -11.36 -0.74 -17.40
N TYR A 373 -11.42 0.47 -16.85
CA TYR A 373 -11.95 0.66 -15.51
C TYR A 373 -13.47 0.69 -15.54
N PHE A 374 -14.09 -0.03 -14.61
CA PHE A 374 -15.52 -0.06 -14.42
C PHE A 374 -15.87 0.24 -12.97
N LEU A 375 -17.02 0.89 -12.78
CA LEU A 375 -17.64 1.12 -11.49
C LEU A 375 -18.64 0.00 -11.24
N VAL A 376 -18.36 -0.83 -10.24
CA VAL A 376 -19.21 -1.95 -9.82
C VAL A 376 -20.01 -1.49 -8.61
N THR A 377 -21.31 -1.31 -8.79
CA THR A 377 -22.22 -0.90 -7.72
C THR A 377 -22.78 -2.13 -7.04
N ARG A 378 -22.66 -2.20 -5.71
CA ARG A 378 -23.23 -3.29 -4.90
C ARG A 378 -24.46 -2.82 -4.11
N LYS A 379 -25.13 -3.75 -3.43
CA LYS A 379 -26.19 -3.47 -2.44
C LYS A 379 -25.71 -2.42 -1.43
N PHE A 380 -26.67 -1.66 -0.89
CA PHE A 380 -26.43 -0.47 -0.08
C PHE A 380 -25.66 0.66 -0.81
N ASN A 381 -25.68 0.65 -2.15
CA ASN A 381 -25.05 1.65 -3.02
C ASN A 381 -23.53 1.81 -2.79
N THR A 382 -22.87 0.78 -2.23
CA THR A 382 -21.41 0.78 -2.12
C THR A 382 -20.83 0.55 -3.50
N LYS A 383 -20.01 1.49 -3.98
CA LYS A 383 -19.38 1.42 -5.30
C LYS A 383 -17.93 0.99 -5.14
N MET A 384 -17.46 0.11 -6.01
CA MET A 384 -16.05 -0.26 -6.10
C MET A 384 -15.56 -0.07 -7.54
N ARG A 385 -14.35 0.44 -7.70
CA ARG A 385 -13.70 0.52 -9.00
C ARG A 385 -12.89 -0.75 -9.23
N GLY A 386 -12.87 -1.24 -10.46
CA GLY A 386 -11.96 -2.32 -10.84
C GLY A 386 -11.61 -2.27 -12.32
N TYR A 387 -10.44 -2.79 -12.66
CA TYR A 387 -10.02 -2.96 -14.05
C TYR A 387 -10.43 -4.34 -14.54
N TYR A 388 -11.28 -4.37 -15.57
CA TYR A 388 -11.82 -5.59 -16.11
C TYR A 388 -11.70 -5.63 -17.63
N THR A 389 -11.59 -6.83 -18.16
CA THR A 389 -11.81 -7.10 -19.57
C THR A 389 -13.23 -7.65 -19.72
N PRO A 390 -14.15 -6.93 -20.41
CA PRO A 390 -15.51 -7.38 -20.61
C PRO A 390 -15.59 -8.34 -21.80
N PHE A 391 -16.11 -9.53 -21.55
CA PHE A 391 -16.40 -10.55 -22.56
C PHE A 391 -17.91 -10.70 -22.71
N HIS A 392 -18.35 -11.08 -23.90
CA HIS A 392 -19.72 -11.53 -24.12
C HIS A 392 -19.93 -12.92 -23.50
N ALA A 393 -21.02 -13.10 -22.77
CA ALA A 393 -21.28 -14.33 -22.03
C ALA A 393 -21.44 -15.55 -22.94
N GLU A 394 -21.88 -15.35 -24.18
CA GLU A 394 -22.05 -16.36 -25.23
C GLU A 394 -20.76 -17.15 -25.48
N ALA A 395 -19.59 -16.55 -25.28
CA ALA A 395 -18.29 -17.21 -25.38
C ALA A 395 -18.09 -18.32 -24.32
N PHE A 396 -18.86 -18.29 -23.23
CA PHE A 396 -18.73 -19.22 -22.10
C PHE A 396 -19.99 -20.07 -21.85
N GLY A 397 -21.15 -19.68 -22.38
CA GLY A 397 -22.41 -20.42 -22.27
C GLY A 397 -23.61 -19.50 -22.01
N SER A 398 -24.65 -20.04 -21.36
CA SER A 398 -25.86 -19.27 -21.07
C SER A 398 -25.67 -18.32 -19.91
N ILE A 399 -25.90 -17.01 -20.13
CA ILE A 399 -25.87 -16.01 -19.05
C ILE A 399 -26.87 -16.34 -17.93
N ALA A 400 -28.05 -16.87 -18.29
CA ALA A 400 -29.08 -17.22 -17.32
C ALA A 400 -28.62 -18.34 -16.36
N GLU A 401 -27.82 -19.29 -16.85
CA GLU A 401 -27.24 -20.35 -16.02
C GLU A 401 -26.15 -19.79 -15.10
N MET A 402 -25.29 -18.90 -15.62
CA MET A 402 -24.25 -18.25 -14.82
C MET A 402 -24.84 -17.42 -13.69
N GLU A 403 -25.84 -16.57 -13.99
CA GLU A 403 -26.53 -15.74 -12.99
C GLU A 403 -27.29 -16.57 -11.96
N ARG A 404 -27.91 -17.69 -12.37
CA ARG A 404 -28.60 -18.61 -11.45
C ARG A 404 -27.62 -19.26 -10.47
N ALA A 405 -26.48 -19.72 -10.97
CA ALA A 405 -25.42 -20.37 -10.18
C ALA A 405 -24.57 -19.39 -9.37
N LYS A 406 -24.76 -18.07 -9.56
CA LYS A 406 -23.98 -17.03 -8.90
C LYS A 406 -24.16 -17.07 -7.38
N PRO A 407 -23.07 -17.13 -6.57
CA PRO A 407 -23.15 -17.06 -5.11
C PRO A 407 -23.66 -15.72 -4.59
N ASP A 408 -24.21 -15.70 -3.37
CA ASP A 408 -24.88 -14.51 -2.81
C ASP A 408 -24.00 -13.26 -2.75
N LEU A 409 -22.71 -13.40 -2.40
CA LEU A 409 -21.77 -12.27 -2.36
C LEU A 409 -21.62 -11.57 -3.73
N LEU A 410 -21.76 -12.30 -4.83
CA LEU A 410 -21.69 -11.74 -6.18
C LEU A 410 -23.06 -11.25 -6.66
N ARG A 411 -24.16 -11.81 -6.15
CA ARG A 411 -25.52 -11.28 -6.40
C ARG A 411 -25.72 -9.91 -5.77
N ASP A 412 -24.87 -9.53 -4.83
CA ASP A 412 -24.86 -8.18 -4.29
C ASP A 412 -24.36 -7.15 -5.30
N ILE A 413 -23.72 -7.56 -6.41
CA ILE A 413 -23.38 -6.67 -7.53
C ILE A 413 -24.65 -6.37 -8.32
N LEU A 414 -25.07 -5.11 -8.32
CA LEU A 414 -26.32 -4.64 -8.91
C LEU A 414 -26.12 -4.05 -10.31
N SER A 415 -25.02 -3.33 -10.54
CA SER A 415 -24.72 -2.75 -11.85
C SER A 415 -23.23 -2.56 -12.06
N VAL A 416 -22.84 -2.52 -13.34
CA VAL A 416 -21.49 -2.19 -13.78
C VAL A 416 -21.57 -1.13 -14.86
N SER A 417 -20.84 -0.04 -14.71
CA SER A 417 -20.75 1.01 -15.73
C SER A 417 -19.29 1.30 -16.09
N PRO A 418 -18.98 1.65 -17.36
CA PRO A 418 -17.66 2.16 -17.71
C PRO A 418 -17.33 3.38 -16.84
N TYR A 419 -16.14 3.39 -16.24
CA TYR A 419 -15.69 4.53 -15.49
C TYR A 419 -15.07 5.56 -16.44
N THR A 420 -15.82 6.62 -16.75
CA THR A 420 -15.41 7.69 -17.67
C THR A 420 -14.65 8.82 -16.98
N GLY A 421 -14.42 8.74 -15.67
CA GLY A 421 -13.75 9.78 -14.88
C GLY A 421 -14.58 11.06 -14.68
N SER A 422 -15.80 11.15 -15.25
CA SER A 422 -16.68 12.32 -15.19
C SER A 422 -17.96 12.12 -14.36
N GLU A 423 -18.25 10.90 -13.89
CA GLU A 423 -19.36 10.66 -12.96
C GLU A 423 -18.92 10.99 -11.53
N GLN A 424 -19.12 12.26 -11.13
CA GLN A 424 -19.20 12.64 -9.73
C GLN A 424 -20.26 11.76 -9.06
N VAL A 425 -19.83 10.90 -8.14
CA VAL A 425 -20.75 10.16 -7.29
C VAL A 425 -21.29 11.14 -6.25
N SER A 426 -22.56 11.54 -6.40
CA SER A 426 -23.31 12.28 -5.37
C SER A 426 -23.39 11.55 -4.04
#